data_AF-A0A4Y7L7E1-F1
#
_entry.id   AF-A0A4Y7L7E1-F1
#
_cell.length_a   1.000
_cell.length_b   1.000
_cell.length_c   1.000
_cell.angle_alpha   90.00
_cell.angle_beta   90.00
_cell.angle_gamma   90.00
#
_symmetry.space_group_name_H-M   'P 1'
#
loop_
_entity.id
_entity.type
_entity.pdbx_description
1 polymer ?
#
loop_
_entity_poly.entity_id
_entity_poly.type
_entity_poly.pdbx_seq_one_letter_code
_entity_poly.pdbx_strand_id
1 'polypeptide(L)'
;MAATLIMSSSPTPNLNDSTINNLINKPKISSNFGFLTQSNWRISQKKKINSIATKEKTNPKFGSIVVSASALDSMSSSTSSSLEFDVVVVGAGVIGLTIARQFLNESDTLSVAVVDAFVPCSHGATGAGQGYLWMVHKTPGAEKWELAMRSKRLWEMLAETMQDQGRDPLDLLGWKKTGSLLIGRTQEDASALKERVKLLSEAGLRAEYLSCEDLRLKEPSLEIQKEGGAGFLPDDCQLDARRTVVFLEKENRQFALRSRYAEFYNEPALRLIRSDKTGEVEAVQTSKNLLYCKKAVVVAAGSWSGSLMKTLLQESNIQVDVPVKPRKGHLLVIENFKAMQLNHGLMEVGYINHQFTSSAPEDARTLSVSMAATMDSVGNLVLGSSREFAGFDWEVDDSIIDQIWARAGEFFPPLREVSLEDLTKNRKVRVGHRPYMPGGKPMIGPVPGLPKLVLAAGHEGEGLSLALGTAEMVADMVLGNTGKVNFTPYSVRGRER
;
A
#
# COMPACT_ATOMS: atom_id res chain seq x y z
N MET A 1 23.04 46.88 -41.03
CA MET A 1 24.12 47.75 -41.57
C MET A 1 24.92 48.26 -40.39
N ALA A 2 26.26 48.26 -40.45
CA ALA A 2 27.21 48.86 -39.50
C ALA A 2 27.15 48.42 -38.00
N ALA A 3 28.20 48.56 -37.17
CA ALA A 3 29.65 48.42 -37.43
C ALA A 3 30.44 48.19 -36.11
N THR A 4 31.00 46.99 -35.97
CA THR A 4 32.35 46.63 -35.48
C THR A 4 33.12 47.49 -34.46
N LEU A 5 33.45 46.91 -33.29
CA LEU A 5 34.70 46.99 -32.47
C LEU A 5 34.54 45.95 -31.30
N ILE A 6 35.48 45.13 -30.76
CA ILE A 6 36.96 44.95 -30.82
C ILE A 6 37.72 46.01 -29.99
N MET A 7 38.59 45.75 -29.00
CA MET A 7 39.17 44.55 -28.34
C MET A 7 39.61 44.94 -26.87
N SER A 8 40.32 44.21 -25.98
CA SER A 8 40.97 42.87 -25.92
C SER A 8 41.28 42.41 -24.46
N SER A 9 41.57 41.11 -24.30
CA SER A 9 42.61 40.48 -23.42
C SER A 9 42.62 40.61 -21.88
N SER A 10 42.52 39.44 -21.23
CA SER A 10 42.99 39.11 -19.85
C SER A 10 44.53 38.96 -19.76
N PRO A 11 45.15 38.70 -18.57
CA PRO A 11 45.24 37.33 -18.05
C PRO A 11 45.19 37.17 -16.51
N THR A 12 45.12 35.91 -16.05
CA THR A 12 45.30 35.46 -14.65
C THR A 12 46.76 35.08 -14.35
N PRO A 13 47.11 34.89 -13.06
CA PRO A 13 48.16 33.97 -12.66
C PRO A 13 47.68 32.90 -11.65
N ASN A 14 48.10 31.65 -11.86
CA ASN A 14 48.17 30.62 -10.80
C ASN A 14 49.57 30.66 -10.17
N LEU A 15 49.72 30.29 -8.89
CA LEU A 15 50.95 29.65 -8.38
C LEU A 15 50.76 28.96 -7.01
N ASN A 16 51.56 27.92 -6.83
CA ASN A 16 51.46 26.76 -5.94
C ASN A 16 51.53 26.97 -4.41
N ASP A 17 51.32 25.84 -3.73
CA ASP A 17 51.65 25.49 -2.33
C ASP A 17 52.79 26.27 -1.65
N SER A 18 52.59 26.67 -0.39
CA SER A 18 53.04 25.85 0.76
C SER A 18 53.01 26.60 2.10
N THR A 19 53.02 25.84 3.20
CA THR A 19 53.48 26.26 4.54
C THR A 19 52.75 27.40 5.26
N ILE A 20 52.01 27.07 6.32
CA ILE A 20 52.25 27.57 7.69
C ILE A 20 51.46 26.71 8.69
N ASN A 21 52.04 26.48 9.87
CA ASN A 21 51.49 25.64 10.93
C ASN A 21 51.31 26.46 12.23
N ASN A 22 50.46 25.95 13.12
CA ASN A 22 50.35 26.22 14.56
C ASN A 22 49.58 27.45 15.10
N LEU A 23 48.89 27.17 16.23
CA LEU A 23 48.23 28.08 17.21
C LEU A 23 46.93 28.74 16.68
N ILE A 24 45.86 28.91 17.48
CA ILE A 24 45.75 29.11 18.94
C ILE A 24 44.81 28.07 19.63
N ASN A 25 44.85 28.02 20.96
CA ASN A 25 44.28 26.99 21.84
C ASN A 25 42.89 27.33 22.46
N LYS A 26 42.14 26.27 22.80
CA LYS A 26 41.09 26.14 23.86
C LYS A 26 39.70 26.80 23.66
N PRO A 27 38.66 26.38 24.43
CA PRO A 27 38.61 25.25 25.40
C PRO A 27 37.61 24.13 25.04
N LYS A 28 37.69 23.00 25.76
CA LYS A 28 36.63 21.97 25.77
C LYS A 28 35.54 22.34 26.78
N ILE A 29 34.28 22.08 26.45
CA ILE A 29 33.17 21.89 27.42
C ILE A 29 32.65 20.46 27.23
N SER A 30 32.36 19.78 28.34
CA SER A 30 31.93 18.39 28.36
C SER A 30 30.42 18.24 28.57
N SER A 31 29.77 17.44 27.73
CA SER A 31 28.50 16.79 28.04
C SER A 31 28.52 15.35 27.51
N ASN A 32 27.93 14.42 28.26
CA ASN A 32 28.06 12.98 28.00
C ASN A 32 26.94 12.50 27.07
N PHE A 33 27.31 11.86 25.95
CA PHE A 33 26.46 10.88 25.26
C PHE A 33 27.29 9.63 24.94
N GLY A 34 27.06 8.56 25.71
CA GLY A 34 27.74 7.29 25.51
C GLY A 34 27.08 6.48 24.39
N PHE A 35 27.86 6.13 23.36
CA PHE A 35 27.42 5.18 22.32
C PHE A 35 27.29 3.77 22.92
N LEU A 36 26.06 3.28 23.07
CA LEU A 36 25.78 1.87 23.36
C LEU A 36 25.70 1.07 22.06
N THR A 37 26.75 0.29 21.78
CA THR A 37 26.84 -0.56 20.59
C THR A 37 26.02 -1.85 20.71
N GLN A 38 25.55 -2.37 19.59
CA GLN A 38 24.73 -3.58 19.53
C GLN A 38 25.57 -4.85 19.81
N SER A 39 25.56 -5.35 21.05
CA SER A 39 26.25 -6.61 21.40
C SER A 39 25.53 -7.49 22.43
N ASN A 40 24.79 -6.93 23.38
CA ASN A 40 24.32 -7.67 24.57
C ASN A 40 23.07 -8.58 24.40
N TRP A 41 22.44 -8.65 23.21
CA TRP A 41 21.23 -9.48 23.02
C TRP A 41 21.51 -11.00 22.88
N ARG A 42 22.76 -11.43 22.65
CA ARG A 42 23.07 -12.81 22.21
C ARG A 42 23.43 -13.83 23.31
N ILE A 43 23.39 -13.48 24.61
CA ILE A 43 23.91 -14.35 25.68
C ILE A 43 22.81 -15.01 26.55
N SER A 44 21.60 -14.44 26.63
CA SER A 44 20.55 -14.87 27.59
C SER A 44 19.67 -16.07 27.18
N GLN A 45 20.10 -16.89 26.20
CA GLN A 45 19.32 -18.03 25.68
C GLN A 45 20.07 -19.37 25.64
N LYS A 46 21.35 -19.43 26.03
CA LYS A 46 22.14 -20.69 26.04
C LYS A 46 22.30 -21.30 27.43
N LYS A 47 21.20 -21.63 28.13
CA LYS A 47 21.25 -22.51 29.33
C LYS A 47 19.90 -23.11 29.79
N LYS A 48 19.26 -23.94 28.98
CA LYS A 48 18.36 -25.02 29.46
C LYS A 48 18.09 -26.07 28.38
N ILE A 49 17.70 -27.27 28.84
CA ILE A 49 17.29 -28.45 28.07
C ILE A 49 18.40 -29.07 27.20
N ASN A 50 18.98 -30.14 27.75
CA ASN A 50 19.66 -31.18 27.00
C ASN A 50 19.17 -32.51 27.58
N SER A 51 18.32 -33.27 26.87
CA SER A 51 18.08 -34.73 26.99
C SER A 51 16.71 -35.17 26.41
N ILE A 52 16.73 -36.29 25.67
CA ILE A 52 15.68 -37.35 25.59
C ILE A 52 14.24 -36.93 25.16
N ALA A 53 13.60 -37.49 24.13
CA ALA A 53 14.00 -38.48 23.13
C ALA A 53 13.06 -38.43 21.89
N THR A 54 13.28 -39.34 20.94
CA THR A 54 12.54 -39.54 19.67
C THR A 54 11.03 -39.76 19.83
N LYS A 55 10.24 -39.13 18.97
CA LYS A 55 8.95 -39.65 18.44
C LYS A 55 8.58 -39.00 17.10
N GLU A 56 7.61 -39.58 16.37
CA GLU A 56 7.42 -39.33 14.94
C GLU A 56 6.96 -37.92 14.53
N LYS A 57 7.26 -37.54 13.28
CA LYS A 57 6.68 -36.38 12.61
C LYS A 57 5.24 -36.69 12.16
N THR A 58 4.25 -36.07 12.80
CA THR A 58 2.89 -35.98 12.27
C THR A 58 2.52 -34.51 12.03
N ASN A 59 2.21 -34.15 10.79
CA ASN A 59 1.74 -32.80 10.47
C ASN A 59 0.34 -32.59 11.09
N PRO A 60 0.09 -31.50 11.84
CA PRO A 60 -1.26 -31.14 12.24
C PRO A 60 -2.02 -30.66 11.00
N LYS A 61 -3.04 -31.42 10.59
CA LYS A 61 -4.05 -30.92 9.64
C LYS A 61 -4.84 -29.81 10.32
N PHE A 62 -4.96 -28.64 9.69
CA PHE A 62 -5.89 -27.59 10.14
C PHE A 62 -7.34 -28.05 9.92
N GLY A 63 -7.92 -28.64 10.96
CA GLY A 63 -9.35 -28.94 11.00
C GLY A 63 -10.19 -27.67 11.18
N SER A 64 -11.36 -27.62 10.54
CA SER A 64 -12.33 -26.56 10.75
C SER A 64 -12.86 -26.57 12.19
N ILE A 65 -12.56 -25.52 12.95
CA ILE A 65 -13.13 -25.34 14.29
C ILE A 65 -14.58 -24.88 14.16
N VAL A 66 -15.49 -25.83 14.05
CA VAL A 66 -16.92 -25.61 14.25
C VAL A 66 -17.17 -25.59 15.76
N VAL A 67 -17.30 -24.39 16.34
CA VAL A 67 -17.70 -24.24 17.75
C VAL A 67 -19.18 -24.56 17.87
N SER A 68 -19.53 -25.61 18.61
CA SER A 68 -20.92 -25.94 18.94
C SER A 68 -21.53 -24.88 19.87
N ALA A 69 -22.70 -24.36 19.52
CA ALA A 69 -23.33 -23.20 20.16
C ALA A 69 -23.99 -23.48 21.53
N SER A 70 -23.30 -24.22 22.41
CA SER A 70 -23.82 -24.67 23.71
C SER A 70 -22.80 -24.61 24.85
N ALA A 71 -21.72 -23.82 24.69
CA ALA A 71 -20.59 -23.76 25.63
C ALA A 71 -20.15 -22.31 25.98
N LEU A 72 -21.05 -21.33 25.88
CA LEU A 72 -20.73 -19.90 26.10
C LEU A 72 -21.26 -19.30 27.41
N ASP A 73 -22.26 -19.90 28.06
CA ASP A 73 -22.96 -19.32 29.22
C ASP A 73 -22.28 -19.56 30.60
N SER A 74 -20.98 -19.89 30.63
CA SER A 74 -20.26 -20.19 31.89
C SER A 74 -18.78 -19.76 31.94
N MET A 75 -18.44 -18.63 31.31
CA MET A 75 -17.18 -17.90 31.58
C MET A 75 -17.44 -16.71 32.50
N SER A 76 -17.01 -16.80 33.77
CA SER A 76 -17.27 -15.78 34.79
C SER A 76 -16.40 -14.54 34.63
N SER A 77 -17.04 -13.40 34.33
CA SER A 77 -16.62 -12.04 34.71
C SER A 77 -15.12 -11.75 34.75
N SER A 78 -14.42 -11.85 33.62
CA SER A 78 -13.29 -10.95 33.37
C SER A 78 -13.85 -9.55 33.10
N THR A 79 -13.40 -8.54 33.82
CA THR A 79 -13.82 -7.15 33.58
C THR A 79 -13.24 -6.65 32.27
N SER A 80 -14.03 -6.69 31.19
CA SER A 80 -13.68 -5.99 29.96
C SER A 80 -13.67 -4.48 30.24
N SER A 81 -12.54 -3.84 29.93
CA SER A 81 -12.46 -2.38 29.95
C SER A 81 -13.35 -1.83 28.84
N SER A 82 -14.48 -1.21 29.23
CA SER A 82 -15.30 -0.39 28.35
C SER A 82 -14.55 0.91 28.05
N LEU A 83 -14.12 1.08 26.81
CA LEU A 83 -13.32 2.24 26.38
C LEU A 83 -14.09 2.99 25.30
N GLU A 84 -14.07 4.31 25.34
CA GLU A 84 -14.97 5.17 24.58
C GLU A 84 -14.20 6.11 23.65
N PHE A 85 -14.54 6.07 22.35
CA PHE A 85 -13.89 6.84 21.29
C PHE A 85 -14.93 7.59 20.44
N ASP A 86 -14.51 8.56 19.65
CA ASP A 86 -15.37 9.17 18.63
C ASP A 86 -15.53 8.25 17.42
N VAL A 87 -14.41 7.67 16.96
CA VAL A 87 -14.36 6.78 15.80
C VAL A 87 -13.61 5.48 16.13
N VAL A 88 -14.15 4.33 15.71
CA VAL A 88 -13.44 3.04 15.76
C VAL A 88 -13.17 2.56 14.33
N VAL A 89 -11.91 2.48 13.93
CA VAL A 89 -11.47 2.01 12.60
C VAL A 89 -11.05 0.55 12.70
N VAL A 90 -11.68 -0.33 11.92
CA VAL A 90 -11.41 -1.77 11.88
C VAL A 90 -10.62 -2.11 10.61
N GLY A 91 -9.35 -2.48 10.78
CA GLY A 91 -8.34 -2.67 9.76
C GLY A 91 -7.26 -1.57 9.83
N ALA A 92 -6.00 -1.97 9.93
CA ALA A 92 -4.83 -1.10 10.01
C ALA A 92 -3.88 -1.23 8.80
N GLY A 93 -4.39 -1.74 7.67
CA GLY A 93 -3.77 -1.51 6.36
C GLY A 93 -3.79 -0.02 5.98
N VAL A 94 -3.18 0.34 4.84
CA VAL A 94 -2.99 1.77 4.47
C VAL A 94 -4.27 2.59 4.55
N ILE A 95 -5.41 2.06 4.09
CA ILE A 95 -6.71 2.73 4.08
C ILE A 95 -7.16 3.10 5.50
N GLY A 96 -7.09 2.18 6.45
CA GLY A 96 -7.52 2.43 7.82
C GLY A 96 -6.58 3.39 8.56
N LEU A 97 -5.27 3.29 8.32
CA LEU A 97 -4.29 4.21 8.92
C LEU A 97 -4.38 5.64 8.35
N THR A 98 -4.69 5.81 7.07
CA THR A 98 -4.95 7.14 6.51
C THR A 98 -6.29 7.70 7.01
N ILE A 99 -7.35 6.89 7.09
CA ILE A 99 -8.64 7.30 7.69
C ILE A 99 -8.44 7.76 9.13
N ALA A 100 -7.77 6.96 9.97
CA ALA A 100 -7.47 7.33 11.35
C ALA A 100 -6.64 8.61 11.43
N ARG A 101 -5.64 8.79 10.56
CA ARG A 101 -4.84 10.02 10.48
C ARG A 101 -5.68 11.23 10.07
N GLN A 102 -6.64 11.07 9.17
CA GLN A 102 -7.46 12.18 8.69
C GLN A 102 -8.34 12.74 9.81
N PHE A 103 -9.02 11.89 10.58
CA PHE A 103 -9.76 12.33 11.77
C PHE A 103 -8.84 13.03 12.80
N LEU A 104 -7.61 12.55 12.99
CA LEU A 104 -6.61 13.19 13.85
C LEU A 104 -6.02 14.49 13.25
N ASN A 105 -6.12 14.72 11.95
CA ASN A 105 -5.71 15.97 11.31
C ASN A 105 -6.83 17.03 11.34
N GLU A 106 -8.08 16.65 11.15
CA GLU A 106 -9.21 17.57 10.99
C GLU A 106 -9.75 18.16 12.31
N SER A 107 -9.48 17.53 13.47
CA SER A 107 -10.01 18.02 14.74
C SER A 107 -9.12 17.73 15.94
N ASP A 108 -8.87 18.77 16.74
CA ASP A 108 -8.08 18.67 17.97
C ASP A 108 -8.77 17.92 19.13
N THR A 109 -10.06 17.60 19.01
CA THR A 109 -10.84 16.93 20.08
C THR A 109 -11.21 15.47 19.80
N LEU A 110 -11.05 14.98 18.57
CA LEU A 110 -11.46 13.62 18.20
C LEU A 110 -10.52 12.54 18.79
N SER A 111 -11.15 11.47 19.25
CA SER A 111 -10.52 10.23 19.71
C SER A 111 -10.77 9.08 18.75
N VAL A 112 -9.74 8.30 18.44
CA VAL A 112 -9.77 7.22 17.44
C VAL A 112 -9.16 5.94 18.00
N ALA A 113 -9.91 4.85 17.98
CA ALA A 113 -9.37 3.50 18.13
C ALA A 113 -9.12 2.87 16.76
N VAL A 114 -8.01 2.15 16.61
CA VAL A 114 -7.68 1.35 15.43
C VAL A 114 -7.56 -0.12 15.85
N VAL A 115 -8.29 -1.01 15.19
CA VAL A 115 -8.39 -2.43 15.54
C VAL A 115 -7.89 -3.27 14.37
N ASP A 116 -6.91 -4.16 14.57
CA ASP A 116 -6.49 -5.12 13.55
C ASP A 116 -6.11 -6.46 14.17
N ALA A 117 -6.50 -7.56 13.50
CA ALA A 117 -6.20 -8.92 13.92
C ALA A 117 -4.70 -9.29 13.83
N PHE A 118 -3.90 -8.54 13.06
CA PHE A 118 -2.52 -8.89 12.74
C PHE A 118 -1.52 -7.78 13.07
N VAL A 119 -0.33 -8.20 13.55
CA VAL A 119 0.82 -7.33 13.81
C VAL A 119 2.04 -7.91 13.06
N PRO A 120 2.82 -7.09 12.31
CA PRO A 120 2.59 -5.68 12.01
C PRO A 120 1.36 -5.47 11.11
N CYS A 121 0.74 -4.30 11.22
CA CYS A 121 -0.48 -3.91 10.48
C CYS A 121 -0.35 -3.94 8.94
N SER A 122 0.88 -4.09 8.43
CA SER A 122 1.17 -4.28 7.01
C SER A 122 0.97 -5.72 6.51
N HIS A 123 0.57 -6.70 7.34
CA HIS A 123 0.52 -8.13 6.98
C HIS A 123 -0.32 -8.46 5.74
N GLY A 124 -1.42 -7.73 5.49
CA GLY A 124 -2.25 -7.90 4.28
C GLY A 124 -1.63 -7.32 3.00
N ALA A 125 -2.47 -7.06 1.98
CA ALA A 125 -2.04 -6.54 0.67
C ALA A 125 -1.13 -5.28 0.72
N THR A 126 -1.22 -4.46 1.77
CA THR A 126 -0.38 -3.26 1.90
C THR A 126 1.12 -3.62 1.97
N GLY A 127 1.54 -4.47 2.91
CA GLY A 127 2.95 -4.86 3.04
C GLY A 127 3.43 -5.85 1.97
N ALA A 128 2.52 -6.35 1.13
CA ALA A 128 2.86 -7.14 -0.05
C ALA A 128 3.10 -6.29 -1.32
N GLY A 129 2.66 -5.03 -1.38
CA GLY A 129 2.63 -4.24 -2.62
C GLY A 129 3.98 -3.78 -3.21
N GLN A 130 3.94 -3.33 -4.48
CA GLN A 130 5.08 -2.76 -5.22
C GLN A 130 5.35 -1.28 -4.91
N GLY A 131 4.40 -0.56 -4.30
CA GLY A 131 4.61 0.80 -3.79
C GLY A 131 4.27 1.97 -4.73
N TYR A 132 4.00 1.73 -6.01
CA TYR A 132 3.76 2.81 -6.99
C TYR A 132 2.35 3.41 -6.93
N LEU A 133 2.29 4.73 -7.15
CA LEU A 133 1.08 5.55 -7.26
C LEU A 133 0.71 5.76 -8.74
N TRP A 134 0.55 4.67 -9.48
CA TRP A 134 0.34 4.67 -10.93
C TRP A 134 -0.87 5.52 -11.39
N MET A 135 -0.65 6.52 -12.23
CA MET A 135 -1.69 7.19 -13.03
C MET A 135 -1.69 6.75 -14.49
N VAL A 136 -0.56 6.25 -15.03
CA VAL A 136 -0.40 5.98 -16.47
C VAL A 136 -1.45 5.04 -17.09
N HIS A 137 -1.98 4.08 -16.33
CA HIS A 137 -3.03 3.17 -16.80
C HIS A 137 -4.47 3.68 -16.56
N LYS A 138 -4.65 4.82 -15.88
CA LYS A 138 -5.97 5.35 -15.56
C LYS A 138 -6.59 6.02 -16.78
N THR A 139 -7.91 6.20 -16.73
CA THR A 139 -8.71 6.81 -17.79
C THR A 139 -9.40 8.05 -17.23
N PRO A 140 -9.14 9.25 -17.80
CA PRO A 140 -9.86 10.48 -17.45
C PRO A 140 -11.38 10.33 -17.56
N GLY A 141 -12.12 11.00 -16.69
CA GLY A 141 -13.59 10.94 -16.66
C GLY A 141 -14.20 9.62 -16.16
N ALA A 142 -13.41 8.54 -15.99
CA ALA A 142 -13.86 7.34 -15.32
C ALA A 142 -14.13 7.62 -13.83
N GLU A 143 -15.05 6.91 -13.20
CA GLU A 143 -15.51 7.18 -11.83
C GLU A 143 -14.39 7.28 -10.76
N LYS A 144 -13.29 6.52 -10.95
CA LYS A 144 -12.10 6.52 -10.08
C LYS A 144 -11.15 7.71 -10.28
N TRP A 145 -11.33 8.52 -11.33
CA TRP A 145 -10.38 9.56 -11.76
C TRP A 145 -10.20 10.66 -10.70
N GLU A 146 -11.28 11.31 -10.27
CA GLU A 146 -11.21 12.40 -9.29
C GLU A 146 -10.63 11.95 -7.94
N LEU A 147 -10.98 10.74 -7.49
CA LEU A 147 -10.44 10.17 -6.26
C LEU A 147 -8.93 9.89 -6.38
N ALA A 148 -8.48 9.40 -7.54
CA ALA A 148 -7.06 9.18 -7.80
C ALA A 148 -6.28 10.50 -7.91
N MET A 149 -6.80 11.49 -8.62
CA MET A 149 -6.19 12.82 -8.75
C MET A 149 -6.08 13.52 -7.39
N ARG A 150 -7.16 13.53 -6.60
CA ARG A 150 -7.15 14.11 -5.25
C ARG A 150 -6.16 13.40 -4.34
N SER A 151 -6.18 12.07 -4.34
CA SER A 151 -5.29 11.24 -3.52
C SER A 151 -3.81 11.38 -3.92
N LYS A 152 -3.49 11.52 -5.23
CA LYS A 152 -2.13 11.84 -5.72
C LYS A 152 -1.65 13.18 -5.15
N ARG A 153 -2.47 14.24 -5.25
CA ARG A 153 -2.08 15.57 -4.73
C ARG A 153 -1.93 15.56 -3.20
N LEU A 154 -2.76 14.81 -2.48
CA LEU A 154 -2.60 14.64 -1.02
C LEU A 154 -1.29 13.90 -0.66
N TRP A 155 -0.87 12.91 -1.44
CA TRP A 155 0.42 12.23 -1.25
C TRP A 155 1.61 13.17 -1.51
N GLU A 156 1.54 13.97 -2.58
CA GLU A 156 2.55 15.00 -2.87
C GLU A 156 2.64 16.04 -1.76
N MET A 157 1.50 16.61 -1.35
CA MET A 157 1.44 17.60 -0.26
C MET A 157 2.00 17.04 1.06
N LEU A 158 1.78 15.75 1.35
CA LEU A 158 2.36 15.09 2.52
C LEU A 158 3.88 14.98 2.44
N ALA A 159 4.44 14.67 1.26
CA ALA A 159 5.89 14.62 1.04
C ALA A 159 6.53 16.02 1.05
N GLU A 160 5.89 17.01 0.43
CA GLU A 160 6.29 18.44 0.47
C GLU A 160 6.33 18.93 1.94
N THR A 161 5.26 18.71 2.70
CA THR A 161 5.16 19.08 4.13
C THR A 161 6.25 18.43 5.00
N MET A 162 6.73 17.23 4.66
CA MET A 162 7.85 16.62 5.37
C MET A 162 9.18 17.34 5.10
N GLN A 163 9.42 17.71 3.84
CA GLN A 163 10.64 18.42 3.42
C GLN A 163 10.72 19.80 4.06
N ASP A 164 9.60 20.55 4.09
CA ASP A 164 9.48 21.83 4.78
C ASP A 164 9.76 21.72 6.29
N GLN A 165 9.49 20.56 6.88
CA GLN A 165 9.77 20.24 8.29
C GLN A 165 11.16 19.62 8.51
N GLY A 166 12.04 19.64 7.50
CA GLY A 166 13.40 19.09 7.60
C GLY A 166 13.45 17.56 7.75
N ARG A 167 12.40 16.83 7.36
CA ARG A 167 12.35 15.36 7.38
C ARG A 167 12.43 14.81 5.96
N ASP A 168 13.21 13.75 5.74
CA ASP A 168 13.31 13.13 4.41
C ASP A 168 12.13 12.17 4.13
N PRO A 169 11.32 12.42 3.08
CA PRO A 169 10.27 11.49 2.63
C PRO A 169 10.82 10.15 2.13
N LEU A 170 12.05 10.09 1.62
CA LEU A 170 12.67 8.83 1.18
C LEU A 170 12.90 7.90 2.38
N ASP A 171 13.36 8.44 3.51
CA ASP A 171 13.53 7.65 4.71
C ASP A 171 12.22 7.26 5.37
N LEU A 172 11.30 8.22 5.55
CA LEU A 172 10.04 8.01 6.28
C LEU A 172 8.98 7.22 5.50
N LEU A 173 8.83 7.50 4.21
CA LEU A 173 7.81 6.87 3.36
C LEU A 173 8.39 5.91 2.32
N GLY A 174 9.69 5.97 2.01
CA GLY A 174 10.23 5.37 0.79
C GLY A 174 9.92 6.18 -0.46
N TRP A 175 9.58 7.46 -0.32
CA TRP A 175 9.08 8.31 -1.38
C TRP A 175 10.13 8.59 -2.47
N LYS A 176 9.78 8.34 -3.73
CA LYS A 176 10.60 8.64 -4.91
C LYS A 176 9.74 9.22 -6.03
N LYS A 177 10.22 10.29 -6.69
CA LYS A 177 9.65 10.82 -7.94
C LYS A 177 10.41 10.24 -9.13
N THR A 178 10.12 8.97 -9.45
CA THR A 178 10.78 8.19 -10.52
C THR A 178 10.07 8.29 -11.87
N GLY A 179 8.77 8.64 -11.89
CA GLY A 179 7.93 8.48 -13.06
C GLY A 179 7.55 7.02 -13.35
N SER A 180 6.61 6.82 -14.27
CA SER A 180 6.11 5.49 -14.65
C SER A 180 5.98 5.31 -16.16
N LEU A 181 6.10 4.05 -16.59
CA LEU A 181 6.07 3.60 -17.98
C LEU A 181 5.04 2.48 -18.15
N LEU A 182 4.10 2.67 -19.08
CA LEU A 182 3.18 1.63 -19.55
C LEU A 182 3.64 1.14 -20.92
N ILE A 183 4.14 -0.10 -20.97
CA ILE A 183 4.86 -0.69 -22.10
C ILE A 183 3.90 -1.45 -23.02
N GLY A 184 3.92 -1.09 -24.30
CA GLY A 184 3.26 -1.79 -25.39
C GLY A 184 4.27 -2.52 -26.26
N ARG A 185 3.92 -3.72 -26.75
CA ARG A 185 4.79 -4.55 -27.60
C ARG A 185 4.34 -4.61 -29.05
N THR A 186 3.07 -4.35 -29.35
CA THR A 186 2.55 -4.40 -30.73
C THR A 186 2.26 -3.01 -31.31
N GLN A 187 1.98 -2.96 -32.62
CA GLN A 187 1.62 -1.71 -33.29
C GLN A 187 0.28 -1.15 -32.81
N GLU A 188 -0.63 -2.03 -32.38
CA GLU A 188 -1.92 -1.71 -31.78
C GLU A 188 -1.73 -1.13 -30.37
N ASP A 189 -0.89 -1.74 -29.53
CA ASP A 189 -0.53 -1.18 -28.21
C ASP A 189 0.04 0.23 -28.37
N ALA A 190 1.02 0.39 -29.29
CA ALA A 190 1.65 1.67 -29.59
C ALA A 190 0.66 2.74 -30.06
N SER A 191 -0.43 2.35 -30.73
CA SER A 191 -1.49 3.27 -31.16
C SER A 191 -2.38 3.67 -29.98
N ALA A 192 -2.85 2.70 -29.19
CA ALA A 192 -3.66 2.95 -27.99
C ALA A 192 -2.89 3.75 -26.91
N LEU A 193 -1.56 3.59 -26.83
CA LEU A 193 -0.70 4.38 -25.94
C LEU A 193 -0.59 5.85 -26.36
N LYS A 194 -0.56 6.17 -27.66
CA LYS A 194 -0.58 7.56 -28.16
C LYS A 194 -1.90 8.25 -27.80
N GLU A 195 -3.02 7.57 -27.99
CA GLU A 195 -4.34 8.06 -27.58
C GLU A 195 -4.43 8.24 -26.06
N ARG A 196 -3.92 7.29 -25.27
CA ARG A 196 -3.88 7.41 -23.81
C ARG A 196 -3.03 8.57 -23.32
N VAL A 197 -1.83 8.76 -23.88
CA VAL A 197 -0.97 9.90 -23.57
C VAL A 197 -1.68 11.21 -23.89
N LYS A 198 -2.33 11.32 -25.06
CA LYS A 198 -3.13 12.50 -25.42
C LYS A 198 -4.22 12.77 -24.37
N LEU A 199 -5.04 11.78 -24.03
CA LEU A 199 -6.13 11.94 -23.05
C LEU A 199 -5.63 12.34 -21.66
N LEU A 200 -4.50 11.77 -21.19
CA LEU A 200 -3.91 12.12 -19.90
C LEU A 200 -3.34 13.55 -19.90
N SER A 201 -2.77 14.00 -21.02
CA SER A 201 -2.32 15.38 -21.20
C SER A 201 -3.46 16.39 -21.30
N GLU A 202 -4.54 16.04 -22.01
CA GLU A 202 -5.79 16.84 -22.04
C GLU A 202 -6.47 16.92 -20.66
N ALA A 203 -6.27 15.90 -19.81
CA ALA A 203 -6.70 15.88 -18.42
C ALA A 203 -5.70 16.51 -17.42
N GLY A 204 -4.66 17.19 -17.91
CA GLY A 204 -3.75 18.01 -17.09
C GLY A 204 -2.59 17.28 -16.41
N LEU A 205 -2.33 16.00 -16.72
CA LEU A 205 -1.08 15.33 -16.33
C LEU A 205 0.01 15.59 -17.37
N ARG A 206 1.28 15.66 -16.94
CA ARG A 206 2.39 15.55 -17.90
C ARG A 206 2.49 14.10 -18.36
N ALA A 207 2.19 13.85 -19.63
CA ALA A 207 2.34 12.54 -20.26
C ALA A 207 3.04 12.68 -21.63
N GLU A 208 3.96 11.76 -21.90
CA GLU A 208 4.77 11.69 -23.12
C GLU A 208 4.60 10.31 -23.76
N TYR A 209 4.65 10.21 -25.10
CA TYR A 209 4.76 8.93 -25.80
C TYR A 209 6.22 8.72 -26.20
N LEU A 210 6.78 7.56 -25.89
CA LEU A 210 8.14 7.18 -26.25
C LEU A 210 8.10 6.12 -27.37
N SER A 211 8.88 6.35 -28.43
CA SER A 211 9.20 5.31 -29.42
C SER A 211 10.04 4.19 -28.79
N CYS A 212 10.23 3.07 -29.49
CA CYS A 212 11.19 2.05 -29.06
C CYS A 212 12.60 2.63 -28.86
N GLU A 213 13.01 3.54 -29.75
CA GLU A 213 14.30 4.23 -29.70
C GLU A 213 14.42 5.17 -28.49
N ASP A 214 13.42 6.03 -28.23
CA ASP A 214 13.41 6.95 -27.07
C ASP A 214 13.32 6.21 -25.73
N LEU A 215 12.52 5.14 -25.70
CA LEU A 215 12.35 4.28 -24.54
C LEU A 215 13.66 3.60 -24.14
N ARG A 216 14.47 3.17 -25.13
CA ARG A 216 15.80 2.59 -24.88
C ARG A 216 16.80 3.59 -24.29
N LEU A 217 16.62 4.89 -24.52
CA LEU A 217 17.42 5.94 -23.87
C LEU A 217 17.01 6.15 -22.40
N LYS A 218 15.74 5.89 -22.05
CA LYS A 218 15.19 5.99 -20.69
C LYS A 218 15.44 4.74 -19.86
N GLU A 219 15.36 3.56 -20.47
CA GLU A 219 15.53 2.24 -19.85
C GLU A 219 16.44 1.34 -20.70
N PRO A 220 17.79 1.50 -20.63
CA PRO A 220 18.71 0.77 -21.50
C PRO A 220 18.73 -0.76 -21.33
N SER A 221 18.16 -1.28 -20.24
CA SER A 221 18.02 -2.72 -19.97
C SER A 221 16.72 -3.33 -20.53
N LEU A 222 15.80 -2.51 -21.05
CA LEU A 222 14.52 -2.93 -21.61
C LEU A 222 14.64 -3.20 -23.12
N GLU A 223 14.06 -4.29 -23.59
CA GLU A 223 13.96 -4.65 -25.00
C GLU A 223 12.49 -4.92 -25.37
N ILE A 224 12.02 -4.28 -26.45
CA ILE A 224 10.70 -4.51 -27.06
C ILE A 224 10.84 -4.57 -28.58
N GLN A 225 9.78 -5.01 -29.27
CA GLN A 225 9.69 -4.94 -30.73
C GLN A 225 9.63 -3.48 -31.20
N LYS A 226 10.15 -3.20 -32.40
CA LYS A 226 10.33 -1.85 -32.92
C LYS A 226 9.00 -1.10 -33.11
N GLU A 227 7.96 -1.86 -33.37
CA GLU A 227 6.58 -1.44 -33.61
C GLU A 227 5.86 -0.99 -32.31
N GLY A 228 6.43 -1.32 -31.15
CA GLY A 228 5.92 -0.98 -29.82
C GLY A 228 6.33 0.42 -29.33
N GLY A 229 6.19 0.63 -28.01
CA GLY A 229 6.57 1.88 -27.35
C GLY A 229 6.05 1.97 -25.92
N ALA A 230 6.07 3.18 -25.35
CA ALA A 230 5.57 3.40 -23.99
C ALA A 230 4.78 4.71 -23.84
N GLY A 231 3.77 4.68 -22.97
CA GLY A 231 3.25 5.89 -22.34
C GLY A 231 4.08 6.21 -21.09
N PHE A 232 4.60 7.43 -20.98
CA PHE A 232 5.49 7.87 -19.90
C PHE A 232 4.88 9.02 -19.11
N LEU A 233 4.79 8.89 -17.78
CA LEU A 233 4.39 9.97 -16.86
C LEU A 233 5.56 10.30 -15.92
N PRO A 234 6.28 11.43 -16.08
CA PRO A 234 7.37 11.81 -15.19
C PRO A 234 6.93 12.15 -13.75
N ASP A 235 5.66 12.51 -13.55
CA ASP A 235 5.13 12.91 -12.23
C ASP A 235 4.52 11.76 -11.42
N ASP A 236 4.57 10.51 -11.92
CA ASP A 236 4.18 9.35 -11.13
C ASP A 236 5.22 9.05 -10.04
N CYS A 237 4.72 8.71 -8.85
CA CYS A 237 5.53 8.59 -7.65
C CYS A 237 5.49 7.16 -7.10
N GLN A 238 6.52 6.80 -6.35
CA GLN A 238 6.61 5.57 -5.58
C GLN A 238 6.72 5.89 -4.09
N LEU A 239 6.19 5.01 -3.26
CA LEU A 239 6.49 4.92 -1.83
C LEU A 239 6.82 3.46 -1.44
N ASP A 240 7.35 3.26 -0.24
CA ASP A 240 7.49 1.94 0.36
C ASP A 240 6.31 1.70 1.30
N ALA A 241 5.44 0.77 0.91
CA ALA A 241 4.21 0.50 1.63
C ALA A 241 4.43 0.02 3.08
N ARG A 242 5.59 -0.58 3.41
CA ARG A 242 5.93 -0.98 4.78
C ARG A 242 6.43 0.21 5.59
N ARG A 243 7.34 1.02 5.04
CA ARG A 243 7.79 2.28 5.69
C ARG A 243 6.61 3.22 5.94
N THR A 244 5.77 3.42 4.93
CA THR A 244 4.56 4.26 5.00
C THR A 244 3.59 3.79 6.09
N VAL A 245 3.31 2.49 6.21
CA VAL A 245 2.47 1.97 7.32
C VAL A 245 3.10 2.24 8.68
N VAL A 246 4.38 1.95 8.85
CA VAL A 246 5.10 2.17 10.13
C VAL A 246 5.16 3.67 10.49
N PHE A 247 5.35 4.54 9.50
CA PHE A 247 5.29 5.99 9.68
C PHE A 247 3.89 6.47 10.09
N LEU A 248 2.84 6.04 9.37
CA LEU A 248 1.46 6.41 9.69
C LEU A 248 1.08 5.95 11.10
N GLU A 249 1.38 4.71 11.46
CA GLU A 249 1.14 4.18 12.81
C GLU A 249 1.89 4.99 13.89
N LYS A 250 3.20 5.24 13.69
CA LYS A 250 4.05 5.98 14.64
C LYS A 250 3.58 7.43 14.84
N GLU A 251 3.20 8.12 13.78
CA GLU A 251 2.72 9.52 13.88
C GLU A 251 1.32 9.59 14.47
N ASN A 252 0.42 8.67 14.09
CA ASN A 252 -0.92 8.60 14.69
C ASN A 252 -0.81 8.39 16.21
N ARG A 253 0.05 7.47 16.67
CA ARG A 253 0.36 7.28 18.11
C ARG A 253 0.91 8.53 18.82
N GLN A 254 1.54 9.48 18.13
CA GLN A 254 2.05 10.71 18.76
C GLN A 254 0.94 11.69 19.16
N PHE A 255 -0.29 11.55 18.61
CA PHE A 255 -1.43 12.34 19.08
C PHE A 255 -1.80 12.00 20.53
N ALA A 256 -1.60 10.75 20.97
CA ALA A 256 -1.86 10.35 22.36
C ALA A 256 -1.00 11.14 23.37
N LEU A 257 0.23 11.50 22.99
CA LEU A 257 1.14 12.35 23.78
C LEU A 257 0.68 13.83 23.85
N ARG A 258 -0.34 14.20 23.08
CA ARG A 258 -1.01 15.52 23.08
C ARG A 258 -2.39 15.45 23.73
N SER A 259 -2.65 14.42 24.55
CA SER A 259 -3.95 14.10 25.15
C SER A 259 -5.07 13.75 24.14
N ARG A 260 -4.71 13.28 22.94
CA ARG A 260 -5.64 13.00 21.84
C ARG A 260 -5.53 11.54 21.40
N TYR A 261 -6.47 10.72 21.88
CA TYR A 261 -6.32 9.27 21.91
C TYR A 261 -6.32 8.65 20.51
N ALA A 262 -5.18 8.05 20.15
CA ALA A 262 -4.97 7.25 18.96
C ALA A 262 -4.49 5.86 19.41
N GLU A 263 -5.43 5.02 19.83
CA GLU A 263 -5.14 3.73 20.45
C GLU A 263 -5.25 2.58 19.46
N PHE A 264 -4.45 1.53 19.68
CA PHE A 264 -4.27 0.44 18.71
C PHE A 264 -4.46 -0.91 19.39
N TYR A 265 -5.44 -1.66 18.89
CA TYR A 265 -5.94 -2.90 19.44
C TYR A 265 -5.54 -4.07 18.53
N ASN A 266 -4.54 -4.82 18.99
CA ASN A 266 -3.95 -5.96 18.28
C ASN A 266 -4.81 -7.22 18.51
N GLU A 267 -5.97 -7.26 17.87
CA GLU A 267 -7.02 -8.26 18.02
C GLU A 267 -8.13 -8.14 16.94
N PRO A 268 -8.80 -9.24 16.59
CA PRO A 268 -9.94 -9.20 15.68
C PRO A 268 -11.15 -8.50 16.31
N ALA A 269 -11.84 -7.69 15.50
CA ALA A 269 -13.24 -7.33 15.73
C ALA A 269 -14.15 -8.53 15.42
N LEU A 270 -15.18 -8.75 16.25
CA LEU A 270 -16.02 -9.96 16.21
C LEU A 270 -17.50 -9.67 15.94
N ARG A 271 -18.07 -8.65 16.60
CA ARG A 271 -19.48 -8.24 16.43
C ARG A 271 -19.63 -6.73 16.66
N LEU A 272 -20.73 -6.17 16.18
CA LEU A 272 -21.18 -4.83 16.55
C LEU A 272 -22.13 -4.94 17.75
N ILE A 273 -22.04 -4.02 18.70
CA ILE A 273 -23.10 -3.80 19.69
C ILE A 273 -23.98 -2.68 19.18
N ARG A 274 -25.29 -2.87 19.29
CA ARG A 274 -26.32 -1.95 18.80
C ARG A 274 -27.21 -1.49 19.94
N SER A 275 -27.73 -0.28 19.83
CA SER A 275 -28.67 0.28 20.80
C SER A 275 -30.01 -0.44 20.73
N ASP A 276 -30.51 -0.97 21.85
CA ASP A 276 -31.89 -1.49 21.94
C ASP A 276 -32.95 -0.40 21.69
N LYS A 277 -32.57 0.89 21.83
CA LYS A 277 -33.47 2.04 21.71
C LYS A 277 -33.50 2.64 20.30
N THR A 278 -32.34 2.76 19.64
CA THR A 278 -32.23 3.42 18.33
C THR A 278 -31.89 2.47 17.18
N GLY A 279 -31.46 1.25 17.48
CA GLY A 279 -30.94 0.30 16.49
C GLY A 279 -29.60 0.71 15.85
N GLU A 280 -29.01 1.85 16.23
CA GLU A 280 -27.70 2.30 15.76
C GLU A 280 -26.57 1.43 16.32
N VAL A 281 -25.39 1.51 15.69
CA VAL A 281 -24.15 0.95 16.26
C VAL A 281 -23.65 1.85 17.39
N GLU A 282 -23.40 1.26 18.56
CA GLU A 282 -22.84 1.95 19.73
C GLU A 282 -21.40 1.52 20.05
N ALA A 283 -21.00 0.28 19.69
CA ALA A 283 -19.65 -0.21 19.96
C ALA A 283 -19.20 -1.34 19.01
N VAL A 284 -17.89 -1.59 18.99
CA VAL A 284 -17.26 -2.79 18.41
C VAL A 284 -16.79 -3.71 19.54
N GLN A 285 -17.22 -4.98 19.50
CA GLN A 285 -16.64 -6.03 20.33
C GLN A 285 -15.38 -6.57 19.65
N THR A 286 -14.25 -6.53 20.33
CA THR A 286 -13.05 -7.30 19.95
C THR A 286 -12.94 -8.57 20.79
N SER A 287 -11.89 -9.38 20.59
CA SER A 287 -11.68 -10.59 21.39
C SER A 287 -11.32 -10.36 22.86
N LYS A 288 -11.03 -9.12 23.29
CA LYS A 288 -10.71 -8.77 24.70
C LYS A 288 -11.42 -7.52 25.22
N ASN A 289 -11.78 -6.57 24.34
CA ASN A 289 -12.29 -5.25 24.70
C ASN A 289 -13.68 -4.98 24.10
N LEU A 290 -14.33 -3.96 24.65
CA LEU A 290 -15.56 -3.38 24.11
C LEU A 290 -15.32 -1.88 23.86
N LEU A 291 -15.29 -1.49 22.59
CA LEU A 291 -14.85 -0.18 22.13
C LEU A 291 -16.07 0.63 21.64
N TYR A 292 -16.55 1.55 22.46
CA TYR A 292 -17.70 2.40 22.16
C TYR A 292 -17.34 3.52 21.17
N CYS A 293 -18.28 3.90 20.31
CA CYS A 293 -18.13 4.91 19.27
C CYS A 293 -19.22 5.98 19.33
N LYS A 294 -18.84 7.26 19.49
CA LYS A 294 -19.79 8.39 19.49
C LYS A 294 -20.30 8.74 18.09
N LYS A 295 -19.41 8.70 17.10
CA LYS A 295 -19.68 9.16 15.72
C LYS A 295 -19.76 8.01 14.73
N ALA A 296 -18.74 7.15 14.65
CA ALA A 296 -18.71 6.09 13.62
C ALA A 296 -17.87 4.85 13.98
N VAL A 297 -18.22 3.73 13.35
CA VAL A 297 -17.34 2.58 13.11
C VAL A 297 -16.99 2.56 11.62
N VAL A 298 -15.70 2.48 11.28
CA VAL A 298 -15.25 2.41 9.88
C VAL A 298 -14.61 1.06 9.59
N VAL A 299 -15.19 0.28 8.67
CA VAL A 299 -14.69 -1.03 8.25
C VAL A 299 -13.76 -0.87 7.04
N ALA A 300 -12.46 -0.93 7.31
CA ALA A 300 -11.36 -0.83 6.36
C ALA A 300 -10.50 -2.13 6.31
N ALA A 301 -11.07 -3.27 6.72
CA ALA A 301 -10.42 -4.58 6.92
C ALA A 301 -9.94 -5.29 5.62
N GLY A 302 -9.64 -4.54 4.56
CA GLY A 302 -9.07 -5.06 3.32
C GLY A 302 -9.91 -6.20 2.72
N SER A 303 -9.25 -7.34 2.46
CA SER A 303 -9.90 -8.52 1.86
C SER A 303 -10.86 -9.23 2.82
N TRP A 304 -10.72 -9.03 4.13
CA TRP A 304 -11.63 -9.57 5.14
C TRP A 304 -12.91 -8.76 5.28
N SER A 305 -13.01 -7.56 4.68
CA SER A 305 -14.21 -6.71 4.83
C SER A 305 -15.50 -7.40 4.37
N GLY A 306 -15.48 -8.25 3.34
CA GLY A 306 -16.67 -8.98 2.88
C GLY A 306 -17.16 -10.03 3.89
N SER A 307 -16.25 -10.89 4.37
CA SER A 307 -16.56 -11.90 5.39
C SER A 307 -16.89 -11.28 6.74
N LEU A 308 -16.17 -10.23 7.13
CA LEU A 308 -16.43 -9.47 8.36
C LEU A 308 -17.81 -8.81 8.31
N MET A 309 -18.15 -8.07 7.26
CA MET A 309 -19.47 -7.43 7.12
C MET A 309 -20.60 -8.45 7.17
N LYS A 310 -20.41 -9.64 6.57
CA LYS A 310 -21.39 -10.74 6.68
C LYS A 310 -21.61 -11.19 8.13
N THR A 311 -20.55 -11.31 8.94
CA THR A 311 -20.65 -11.63 10.37
C THR A 311 -21.25 -10.47 11.18
N LEU A 312 -20.79 -9.24 10.97
CA LEU A 312 -21.25 -8.05 11.70
C LEU A 312 -22.74 -7.74 11.46
N LEU A 313 -23.30 -8.15 10.31
CA LEU A 313 -24.71 -7.96 9.96
C LEU A 313 -25.57 -9.23 10.17
N GLN A 314 -24.99 -10.37 10.58
CA GLN A 314 -25.70 -11.67 10.66
C GLN A 314 -26.93 -11.65 11.58
N GLU A 315 -26.89 -10.87 12.65
CA GLU A 315 -27.97 -10.71 13.63
C GLU A 315 -28.88 -9.49 13.32
N SER A 316 -28.87 -9.00 12.07
CA SER A 316 -29.62 -7.82 11.65
C SER A 316 -30.52 -8.08 10.45
N ASN A 317 -31.66 -7.40 10.39
CA ASN A 317 -32.58 -7.42 9.25
C ASN A 317 -32.07 -6.59 8.06
N ILE A 318 -30.75 -6.35 7.96
CA ILE A 318 -30.15 -5.41 7.01
C ILE A 318 -29.41 -6.18 5.92
N GLN A 319 -30.02 -6.22 4.74
CA GLN A 319 -29.47 -6.89 3.56
C GLN A 319 -28.55 -5.93 2.80
N VAL A 320 -27.24 -6.02 3.06
CA VAL A 320 -26.19 -5.30 2.34
C VAL A 320 -25.14 -6.32 1.89
N ASP A 321 -25.02 -6.48 0.57
CA ASP A 321 -24.01 -7.35 -0.03
C ASP A 321 -22.67 -6.61 -0.10
N VAL A 322 -21.60 -7.25 0.38
CA VAL A 322 -20.22 -6.73 0.33
C VAL A 322 -19.35 -7.79 -0.33
N PRO A 323 -19.43 -7.96 -1.67
CA PRO A 323 -18.81 -9.07 -2.40
C PRO A 323 -17.29 -8.89 -2.61
N VAL A 324 -16.60 -8.29 -1.62
CA VAL A 324 -15.14 -8.20 -1.59
C VAL A 324 -14.56 -9.60 -1.38
N LYS A 325 -13.80 -10.08 -2.37
CA LYS A 325 -13.12 -11.38 -2.35
C LYS A 325 -11.59 -11.20 -2.27
N PRO A 326 -10.84 -12.07 -1.57
CA PRO A 326 -9.38 -12.08 -1.65
C PRO A 326 -8.91 -12.52 -3.04
N ARG A 327 -8.17 -11.66 -3.74
CA ARG A 327 -7.43 -12.00 -4.96
C ARG A 327 -5.94 -12.07 -4.63
N LYS A 328 -5.42 -13.28 -4.48
CA LYS A 328 -4.02 -13.57 -4.13
C LYS A 328 -3.10 -13.08 -5.26
N GLY A 329 -1.91 -12.65 -4.90
CA GLY A 329 -0.88 -12.24 -5.84
C GLY A 329 0.52 -12.39 -5.26
N HIS A 330 1.45 -12.84 -6.11
CA HIS A 330 2.87 -12.97 -5.81
C HIS A 330 3.67 -11.80 -6.43
N LEU A 331 4.69 -11.36 -5.70
CA LEU A 331 5.84 -10.60 -6.23
C LEU A 331 7.13 -11.34 -5.89
N LEU A 332 8.05 -11.37 -6.84
CA LEU A 332 9.44 -11.80 -6.67
C LEU A 332 10.31 -10.58 -6.37
N VAL A 333 11.03 -10.60 -5.25
CA VAL A 333 11.97 -9.56 -4.82
C VAL A 333 13.37 -10.14 -4.87
N ILE A 334 14.33 -9.42 -5.45
CA ILE A 334 15.71 -9.87 -5.59
C ILE A 334 16.64 -8.79 -5.04
N GLU A 335 17.32 -9.13 -3.95
CA GLU A 335 18.20 -8.21 -3.23
C GLU A 335 19.58 -8.14 -3.89
N ASN A 336 20.14 -6.93 -4.01
CA ASN A 336 21.45 -6.68 -4.63
C ASN A 336 21.57 -7.19 -6.08
N PHE A 337 20.50 -7.13 -6.88
CA PHE A 337 20.55 -7.53 -8.29
C PHE A 337 21.38 -6.52 -9.12
N LYS A 338 22.42 -7.00 -9.81
CA LYS A 338 23.42 -6.14 -10.50
C LYS A 338 23.42 -6.26 -12.03
N ALA A 339 22.67 -7.19 -12.62
CA ALA A 339 22.68 -7.42 -14.07
C ALA A 339 21.92 -6.35 -14.87
N MET A 340 21.08 -5.53 -14.19
CA MET A 340 20.33 -4.43 -14.79
C MET A 340 20.04 -3.35 -13.76
N GLN A 341 19.68 -2.16 -14.25
CA GLN A 341 19.10 -1.08 -13.45
C GLN A 341 17.78 -0.66 -14.07
N LEU A 342 16.83 -0.22 -13.25
CA LEU A 342 15.60 0.45 -13.68
C LEU A 342 15.61 1.88 -13.16
N ASN A 343 15.17 2.84 -13.97
CA ASN A 343 15.10 4.25 -13.60
C ASN A 343 13.68 4.68 -13.20
N HIS A 344 12.66 4.08 -13.83
CA HIS A 344 11.23 4.34 -13.66
C HIS A 344 10.50 3.08 -13.16
N GLY A 345 9.20 3.19 -12.89
CA GLY A 345 8.34 2.01 -12.67
C GLY A 345 7.74 1.51 -13.98
N LEU A 346 7.87 0.22 -14.31
CA LEU A 346 7.37 -0.36 -15.56
C LEU A 346 6.16 -1.28 -15.33
N MET A 347 5.21 -1.26 -16.27
CA MET A 347 4.03 -2.12 -16.33
C MET A 347 3.69 -2.43 -17.79
N GLU A 348 3.31 -3.66 -18.14
CA GLU A 348 2.83 -3.95 -19.50
C GLU A 348 1.32 -3.62 -19.68
N VAL A 349 0.91 -3.26 -20.90
CA VAL A 349 -0.51 -3.02 -21.24
C VAL A 349 -1.41 -4.22 -20.86
N GLY A 350 -0.93 -5.46 -21.04
CA GLY A 350 -1.65 -6.68 -20.67
C GLY A 350 -2.04 -6.78 -19.18
N TYR A 351 -1.32 -6.09 -18.28
CA TYR A 351 -1.68 -6.04 -16.86
C TYR A 351 -3.07 -5.42 -16.63
N ILE A 352 -3.45 -4.44 -17.46
CA ILE A 352 -4.74 -3.73 -17.37
C ILE A 352 -5.89 -4.70 -17.66
N ASN A 353 -5.76 -5.52 -18.71
CA ASN A 353 -6.77 -6.50 -19.10
C ASN A 353 -7.06 -7.47 -17.94
N HIS A 354 -6.00 -7.99 -17.29
CA HIS A 354 -6.11 -8.88 -16.12
C HIS A 354 -6.67 -8.20 -14.85
N GLN A 355 -6.75 -6.86 -14.79
CA GLN A 355 -7.49 -6.18 -13.72
C GLN A 355 -9.00 -6.38 -13.89
N PHE A 356 -9.50 -6.36 -15.13
CA PHE A 356 -10.93 -6.38 -15.48
C PHE A 356 -11.47 -7.74 -15.95
N THR A 357 -10.64 -8.78 -16.07
CA THR A 357 -11.10 -10.16 -16.34
C THR A 357 -12.06 -10.62 -15.24
N SER A 358 -13.36 -10.53 -15.51
CA SER A 358 -14.42 -11.15 -14.74
C SER A 358 -14.20 -12.67 -14.62
N SER A 359 -14.74 -13.24 -13.56
CA SER A 359 -14.67 -14.66 -13.21
C SER A 359 -14.88 -15.60 -14.41
N ALA A 360 -13.90 -16.46 -14.67
CA ALA A 360 -14.16 -17.79 -15.22
C ALA A 360 -15.12 -18.56 -14.26
N PRO A 361 -15.78 -19.65 -14.70
CA PRO A 361 -16.62 -20.48 -13.81
C PRO A 361 -15.88 -20.86 -12.52
N GLU A 362 -16.61 -20.98 -11.41
CA GLU A 362 -16.04 -20.89 -10.04
C GLU A 362 -14.99 -21.96 -9.69
N ASP A 363 -14.95 -23.09 -10.40
CA ASP A 363 -13.95 -24.15 -10.24
C ASP A 363 -12.60 -23.86 -10.95
N ALA A 364 -12.55 -22.88 -11.85
CA ALA A 364 -11.35 -22.58 -12.64
C ALA A 364 -10.46 -21.54 -11.94
N ARG A 365 -9.32 -21.99 -11.38
CA ARG A 365 -8.24 -21.11 -10.87
C ARG A 365 -7.78 -20.16 -11.98
N THR A 366 -8.33 -18.94 -12.00
CA THR A 366 -8.04 -17.93 -13.02
C THR A 366 -6.71 -17.24 -12.69
N LEU A 367 -5.60 -17.97 -12.86
CA LEU A 367 -4.26 -17.43 -12.78
C LEU A 367 -4.01 -16.50 -13.97
N SER A 368 -3.48 -15.32 -13.69
CA SER A 368 -2.91 -14.41 -14.68
C SER A 368 -1.59 -13.86 -14.14
N VAL A 369 -0.58 -13.78 -15.01
CA VAL A 369 0.74 -13.20 -14.73
C VAL A 369 0.99 -12.12 -15.78
N SER A 370 1.40 -10.92 -15.34
CA SER A 370 1.79 -9.83 -16.24
C SER A 370 2.96 -9.05 -15.66
N MET A 371 3.86 -8.61 -16.53
CA MET A 371 5.06 -7.85 -16.18
C MET A 371 4.69 -6.50 -15.55
N ALA A 372 5.14 -6.32 -14.32
CA ALA A 372 5.33 -5.03 -13.68
C ALA A 372 6.66 -5.09 -12.91
N ALA A 373 7.60 -4.21 -13.24
CA ALA A 373 8.96 -4.23 -12.69
C ALA A 373 9.30 -2.88 -12.06
N THR A 374 9.79 -2.90 -10.81
CA THR A 374 10.15 -1.70 -10.06
C THR A 374 11.41 -1.94 -9.22
N MET A 375 12.13 -0.87 -8.86
CA MET A 375 13.13 -0.90 -7.78
C MET A 375 12.49 -0.39 -6.50
N ASP A 376 12.67 -1.05 -5.34
CA ASP A 376 12.09 -0.58 -4.07
C ASP A 376 12.90 0.55 -3.39
N SER A 377 12.52 0.94 -2.17
CA SER A 377 13.15 2.07 -1.46
C SER A 377 14.67 1.89 -1.30
N VAL A 378 15.13 0.66 -1.06
CA VAL A 378 16.55 0.32 -0.81
C VAL A 378 17.28 -0.23 -2.04
N GLY A 379 16.59 -0.33 -3.20
CA GLY A 379 17.21 -0.76 -4.47
C GLY A 379 17.14 -2.26 -4.73
N ASN A 380 16.20 -2.98 -4.12
CA ASN A 380 15.90 -4.35 -4.55
C ASN A 380 15.04 -4.32 -5.82
N LEU A 381 15.31 -5.23 -6.76
CA LEU A 381 14.43 -5.44 -7.92
C LEU A 381 13.15 -6.15 -7.45
N VAL A 382 11.99 -5.61 -7.79
CA VAL A 382 10.67 -6.16 -7.48
C VAL A 382 9.93 -6.45 -8.78
N LEU A 383 9.94 -7.73 -9.16
CA LEU A 383 9.21 -8.26 -10.30
C LEU A 383 7.83 -8.73 -9.84
N GLY A 384 6.82 -8.37 -10.59
CA GLY A 384 5.45 -8.81 -10.39
C GLY A 384 4.71 -8.90 -11.71
N SER A 385 3.42 -9.25 -11.69
CA SER A 385 2.71 -9.82 -10.53
C SER A 385 1.72 -10.89 -10.97
N SER A 386 1.49 -11.88 -10.11
CA SER A 386 0.37 -12.79 -10.30
C SER A 386 -0.96 -12.21 -9.78
N ARG A 387 -2.05 -12.75 -10.30
CA ARG A 387 -3.44 -12.49 -9.91
C ARG A 387 -4.19 -13.82 -9.98
N GLU A 388 -4.67 -14.31 -8.85
CA GLU A 388 -5.44 -15.57 -8.77
C GLU A 388 -6.54 -15.50 -7.70
N PHE A 389 -7.58 -16.34 -7.84
CA PHE A 389 -8.59 -16.55 -6.82
C PHE A 389 -8.32 -17.88 -6.10
N ALA A 390 -7.67 -17.80 -4.94
CA ALA A 390 -7.23 -18.94 -4.12
C ALA A 390 -7.71 -18.84 -2.66
N GLY A 391 -8.74 -18.02 -2.38
CA GLY A 391 -9.15 -17.71 -1.00
C GLY A 391 -8.07 -16.95 -0.24
N PHE A 392 -7.91 -17.25 1.05
CA PHE A 392 -6.86 -16.71 1.93
C PHE A 392 -5.62 -17.63 2.01
N ASP A 393 -5.29 -18.31 0.90
CA ASP A 393 -4.08 -19.12 0.79
C ASP A 393 -2.80 -18.24 0.82
N TRP A 394 -1.86 -18.57 1.70
CA TRP A 394 -0.59 -17.87 1.86
C TRP A 394 0.62 -18.64 1.30
N GLU A 395 0.43 -19.88 0.84
CA GLU A 395 1.53 -20.70 0.34
C GLU A 395 2.12 -20.10 -0.94
N VAL A 396 3.45 -20.18 -1.07
CA VAL A 396 4.17 -19.76 -2.28
C VAL A 396 4.10 -20.86 -3.31
N ASP A 397 3.61 -20.53 -4.51
CA ASP A 397 3.67 -21.43 -5.67
C ASP A 397 4.90 -21.05 -6.51
N ASP A 398 6.01 -21.82 -6.39
CA ASP A 398 7.23 -21.55 -7.15
C ASP A 398 6.98 -21.57 -8.68
N SER A 399 6.00 -22.31 -9.19
CA SER A 399 5.68 -22.30 -10.63
C SER A 399 5.10 -20.95 -11.09
N ILE A 400 4.49 -20.18 -10.18
CA ILE A 400 4.07 -18.79 -10.44
C ILE A 400 5.28 -17.85 -10.37
N ILE A 401 6.28 -18.15 -9.53
CA ILE A 401 7.52 -17.37 -9.46
C ILE A 401 8.35 -17.55 -10.74
N ASP A 402 8.44 -18.78 -11.25
CA ASP A 402 9.08 -19.09 -12.54
C ASP A 402 8.37 -18.38 -13.71
N GLN A 403 7.03 -18.34 -13.70
CA GLN A 403 6.25 -17.57 -14.68
C GLN A 403 6.49 -16.06 -14.57
N ILE A 404 6.63 -15.49 -13.36
CA ILE A 404 6.97 -14.07 -13.17
C ILE A 404 8.38 -13.79 -13.69
N TRP A 405 9.35 -14.68 -13.44
CA TRP A 405 10.72 -14.55 -13.93
C TRP A 405 10.79 -14.64 -15.46
N ALA A 406 10.16 -15.66 -16.06
CA ALA A 406 10.09 -15.82 -17.50
C ALA A 406 9.38 -14.64 -18.18
N ARG A 407 8.23 -14.19 -17.66
CA ARG A 407 7.50 -13.04 -18.22
C ARG A 407 8.28 -11.73 -18.08
N ALA A 408 9.06 -11.55 -17.02
CA ALA A 408 9.99 -10.41 -16.94
C ALA A 408 11.15 -10.55 -17.94
N GLY A 409 11.70 -11.76 -18.11
CA GLY A 409 12.76 -12.07 -19.08
C GLY A 409 12.37 -11.81 -20.53
N GLU A 410 11.08 -11.85 -20.89
CA GLU A 410 10.63 -11.40 -22.21
C GLU A 410 10.93 -9.93 -22.49
N PHE A 411 10.93 -9.06 -21.47
CA PHE A 411 11.18 -7.62 -21.58
C PHE A 411 12.62 -7.23 -21.24
N PHE A 412 13.33 -8.02 -20.42
CA PHE A 412 14.66 -7.68 -19.93
C PHE A 412 15.67 -8.79 -20.27
N PRO A 413 16.45 -8.65 -21.36
CA PRO A 413 17.45 -9.65 -21.77
C PRO A 413 18.42 -10.08 -20.66
N PRO A 414 18.93 -9.20 -19.77
CA PRO A 414 19.83 -9.61 -18.68
C PRO A 414 19.23 -10.60 -17.66
N LEU A 415 17.91 -10.78 -17.63
CA LEU A 415 17.26 -11.82 -16.80
C LEU A 415 17.35 -13.21 -17.44
N ARG A 416 17.59 -13.30 -18.76
CA ARG A 416 17.81 -14.57 -19.49
C ARG A 416 19.22 -15.13 -19.28
N GLU A 417 20.16 -14.27 -18.87
CA GLU A 417 21.58 -14.60 -18.63
C GLU A 417 21.85 -15.13 -17.21
N VAL A 418 20.84 -15.14 -16.33
CA VAL A 418 20.97 -15.49 -14.91
C VAL A 418 19.95 -16.57 -14.54
N SER A 419 20.39 -17.66 -13.87
CA SER A 419 19.44 -18.64 -13.32
C SER A 419 18.75 -18.10 -12.07
N LEU A 420 17.43 -18.32 -11.97
CA LEU A 420 16.67 -18.02 -10.76
C LEU A 420 17.09 -18.90 -9.57
N GLU A 421 17.75 -20.03 -9.83
CA GLU A 421 18.32 -20.92 -8.82
C GLU A 421 19.55 -20.29 -8.14
N ASP A 422 20.45 -19.64 -8.90
CA ASP A 422 21.63 -18.94 -8.34
C ASP A 422 21.22 -17.82 -7.38
N LEU A 423 20.06 -17.20 -7.65
CA LEU A 423 19.48 -16.12 -6.86
C LEU A 423 18.80 -16.59 -5.57
N THR A 424 18.71 -17.90 -5.28
CA THR A 424 17.94 -18.47 -4.16
C THR A 424 18.29 -17.85 -2.79
N LYS A 425 19.53 -17.43 -2.57
CA LYS A 425 19.96 -16.77 -1.30
C LYS A 425 19.51 -15.31 -1.17
N ASN A 426 19.23 -14.65 -2.29
CA ASN A 426 18.90 -13.23 -2.38
C ASN A 426 17.44 -12.99 -2.82
N ARG A 427 16.72 -14.03 -3.25
CA ARG A 427 15.32 -13.97 -3.66
C ARG A 427 14.38 -14.08 -2.46
N LYS A 428 13.31 -13.28 -2.46
CA LYS A 428 12.23 -13.31 -1.46
C LYS A 428 10.90 -13.15 -2.18
N VAL A 429 9.87 -13.86 -1.73
CA VAL A 429 8.51 -13.73 -2.28
C VAL A 429 7.66 -12.87 -1.35
N ARG A 430 6.88 -11.94 -1.91
CA ARG A 430 5.79 -11.25 -1.21
C ARG A 430 4.46 -11.84 -1.70
N VAL A 431 3.72 -12.49 -0.82
CA VAL A 431 2.33 -12.93 -1.07
C VAL A 431 1.37 -11.92 -0.43
N GLY A 432 0.24 -11.62 -1.06
CA GLY A 432 -0.83 -10.87 -0.41
C GLY A 432 -2.16 -10.89 -1.15
N HIS A 433 -3.25 -10.85 -0.37
CA HIS A 433 -4.62 -10.88 -0.88
C HIS A 433 -5.16 -9.48 -1.11
N ARG A 434 -5.22 -9.05 -2.38
CA ARG A 434 -5.85 -7.79 -2.79
C ARG A 434 -7.35 -7.84 -2.52
N PRO A 435 -7.97 -6.77 -1.98
CA PRO A 435 -9.43 -6.69 -1.80
C PRO A 435 -10.08 -6.46 -3.17
N TYR A 436 -10.31 -7.54 -3.91
CA TYR A 436 -11.00 -7.49 -5.19
C TYR A 436 -12.49 -7.25 -4.98
N MET A 437 -13.03 -6.28 -5.71
CA MET A 437 -14.44 -5.92 -5.70
C MET A 437 -15.00 -6.03 -7.13
N PRO A 438 -16.08 -6.80 -7.37
CA PRO A 438 -16.79 -6.80 -8.63
C PRO A 438 -17.13 -5.38 -9.12
N GLY A 439 -17.03 -5.15 -10.42
CA GLY A 439 -17.13 -3.82 -11.02
C GLY A 439 -15.90 -2.90 -10.80
N GLY A 440 -14.84 -3.38 -10.14
CA GLY A 440 -13.53 -2.71 -10.11
C GLY A 440 -13.46 -1.37 -9.34
N LYS A 441 -14.51 -1.03 -8.59
CA LYS A 441 -14.64 0.21 -7.80
C LYS A 441 -14.75 -0.12 -6.31
N PRO A 442 -13.99 0.53 -5.41
CA PRO A 442 -14.17 0.34 -3.98
C PRO A 442 -15.59 0.75 -3.54
N MET A 443 -16.03 0.20 -2.42
CA MET A 443 -17.23 0.63 -1.70
C MET A 443 -16.79 1.56 -0.56
N ILE A 444 -17.24 2.82 -0.61
CA ILE A 444 -16.91 3.87 0.34
C ILE A 444 -18.20 4.60 0.71
N GLY A 445 -18.59 4.56 1.99
CA GLY A 445 -19.76 5.27 2.50
C GLY A 445 -20.53 4.56 3.62
N PRO A 446 -21.57 5.22 4.17
CA PRO A 446 -22.41 4.65 5.22
C PRO A 446 -23.20 3.44 4.73
N VAL A 447 -23.35 2.45 5.60
CA VAL A 447 -24.10 1.22 5.36
C VAL A 447 -25.60 1.51 5.48
N PRO A 448 -26.43 1.15 4.47
CA PRO A 448 -27.88 1.33 4.53
C PRO A 448 -28.49 0.77 5.82
N GLY A 449 -29.23 1.60 6.56
CA GLY A 449 -29.84 1.23 7.85
C GLY A 449 -28.92 1.34 9.07
N LEU A 450 -27.60 1.53 8.91
CA LEU A 450 -26.65 1.79 9.99
C LEU A 450 -25.77 3.00 9.63
N PRO A 451 -26.27 4.25 9.76
CA PRO A 451 -25.53 5.44 9.31
C PRO A 451 -24.18 5.65 10.03
N LYS A 452 -24.05 5.17 11.27
CA LYS A 452 -22.77 5.16 12.02
C LYS A 452 -21.79 4.08 11.57
N LEU A 453 -22.19 3.13 10.73
CA LEU A 453 -21.29 2.10 10.18
C LEU A 453 -20.88 2.52 8.76
N VAL A 454 -19.61 2.79 8.55
CA VAL A 454 -19.04 3.22 7.26
C VAL A 454 -18.16 2.11 6.70
N LEU A 455 -18.35 1.76 5.43
CA LEU A 455 -17.47 0.84 4.71
C LEU A 455 -16.41 1.63 3.94
N ALA A 456 -15.17 1.14 3.90
CA ALA A 456 -14.09 1.68 3.07
C ALA A 456 -13.19 0.53 2.56
N ALA A 457 -13.67 -0.22 1.57
CA ALA A 457 -13.03 -1.46 1.11
C ALA A 457 -13.13 -1.67 -0.41
N GLY A 458 -12.41 -2.68 -0.94
CA GLY A 458 -12.50 -3.06 -2.36
C GLY A 458 -11.53 -2.34 -3.30
N HIS A 459 -10.47 -1.72 -2.78
CA HIS A 459 -9.48 -0.94 -3.55
C HIS A 459 -8.52 -1.74 -4.42
N GLU A 460 -8.63 -3.07 -4.48
CA GLU A 460 -7.83 -3.97 -5.33
C GLU A 460 -6.31 -3.72 -5.16
N GLY A 461 -5.54 -3.57 -6.25
CA GLY A 461 -4.13 -3.17 -6.23
C GLY A 461 -3.89 -1.66 -6.15
N GLU A 462 -4.95 -0.83 -6.11
CA GLU A 462 -4.87 0.64 -6.10
C GLU A 462 -4.97 1.24 -4.68
N GLY A 463 -4.95 0.40 -3.64
CA GLY A 463 -5.11 0.83 -2.24
C GLY A 463 -4.16 1.96 -1.81
N LEU A 464 -2.92 1.98 -2.28
CA LEU A 464 -1.98 3.09 -2.03
C LEU A 464 -2.40 4.35 -2.79
N SER A 465 -2.66 4.23 -4.09
CA SER A 465 -3.07 5.33 -4.99
C SER A 465 -4.30 6.06 -4.48
N LEU A 466 -5.25 5.35 -3.85
CA LEU A 466 -6.54 5.88 -3.41
C LEU A 466 -6.63 6.18 -1.90
N ALA A 467 -5.56 5.92 -1.11
CA ALA A 467 -5.62 5.92 0.35
C ALA A 467 -5.99 7.27 1.00
N LEU A 468 -5.35 8.35 0.58
CA LEU A 468 -5.57 9.67 1.19
C LEU A 468 -6.88 10.31 0.70
N GLY A 469 -7.23 10.12 -0.57
CA GLY A 469 -8.55 10.53 -1.08
C GLY A 469 -9.70 9.76 -0.43
N THR A 470 -9.53 8.46 -0.15
CA THR A 470 -10.51 7.67 0.61
C THR A 470 -10.63 8.19 2.05
N ALA A 471 -9.51 8.56 2.67
CA ALA A 471 -9.48 9.07 4.03
C ALA A 471 -10.21 10.40 4.19
N GLU A 472 -9.90 11.37 3.31
CA GLU A 472 -10.62 12.66 3.23
C GLU A 472 -12.12 12.44 2.99
N MET A 473 -12.50 11.60 2.01
CA MET A 473 -13.90 11.28 1.73
C MET A 473 -14.65 10.70 2.93
N VAL A 474 -14.01 9.79 3.70
CA VAL A 474 -14.62 9.18 4.90
C VAL A 474 -14.71 10.18 6.06
N ALA A 475 -13.72 11.04 6.25
CA ALA A 475 -13.76 12.08 7.28
C ALA A 475 -14.83 13.14 6.96
N ASP A 476 -14.87 13.62 5.72
CA ASP A 476 -15.89 14.56 5.23
C ASP A 476 -17.32 14.03 5.49
N MET A 477 -17.58 12.74 5.19
CA MET A 477 -18.86 12.08 5.47
C MET A 477 -19.24 12.05 6.96
N VAL A 478 -18.30 11.65 7.83
CA VAL A 478 -18.55 11.39 9.26
C VAL A 478 -18.61 12.68 10.08
N LEU A 479 -17.96 13.74 9.62
CA LEU A 479 -17.97 15.05 10.26
C LEU A 479 -19.02 16.01 9.66
N GLY A 480 -19.57 15.70 8.48
CA GLY A 480 -20.59 16.51 7.81
C GLY A 480 -20.02 17.67 6.98
N ASN A 481 -18.77 17.56 6.54
CA ASN A 481 -18.10 18.58 5.74
C ASN A 481 -18.62 18.58 4.28
N THR A 482 -18.38 19.69 3.57
CA THR A 482 -18.54 19.73 2.11
C THR A 482 -17.43 18.93 1.41
N GLY A 483 -17.77 17.71 1.01
CA GLY A 483 -16.87 16.72 0.41
C GLY A 483 -16.10 17.20 -0.83
N LYS A 484 -14.80 16.87 -0.93
CA LYS A 484 -13.95 17.31 -2.06
C LYS A 484 -14.12 16.48 -3.34
N VAL A 485 -14.58 15.25 -3.22
CA VAL A 485 -14.82 14.31 -4.34
C VAL A 485 -16.23 13.74 -4.21
N ASN A 486 -16.96 13.66 -5.32
CA ASN A 486 -18.30 13.06 -5.32
C ASN A 486 -18.22 11.59 -4.90
N PHE A 487 -18.83 11.24 -3.77
CA PHE A 487 -18.80 9.88 -3.23
C PHE A 487 -19.83 8.93 -3.86
N THR A 488 -20.81 9.45 -4.61
CA THR A 488 -21.93 8.66 -5.16
C THR A 488 -21.50 7.40 -5.93
N PRO A 489 -20.44 7.41 -6.79
CA PRO A 489 -19.93 6.21 -7.47
C PRO A 489 -19.47 5.07 -6.54
N TYR A 490 -19.10 5.42 -5.30
CA TYR A 490 -18.56 4.51 -4.30
C TYR A 490 -19.61 4.00 -3.31
N SER A 491 -20.83 4.56 -3.36
CA SER A 491 -21.93 4.26 -2.46
C SER A 491 -22.14 2.77 -2.22
N VAL A 492 -22.39 2.42 -0.95
CA VAL A 492 -22.82 1.08 -0.50
C VAL A 492 -24.26 0.79 -0.95
N ARG A 493 -25.08 1.83 -1.16
CA ARG A 493 -26.46 1.73 -1.67
C ARG A 493 -26.48 1.74 -3.20
N GLY A 494 -27.32 0.89 -3.79
CA GLY A 494 -27.67 0.97 -5.23
C GLY A 494 -26.72 0.25 -6.18
N ARG A 495 -25.83 -0.62 -5.67
CA ARG A 495 -25.10 -1.58 -6.51
C ARG A 495 -25.98 -2.81 -6.73
N GLU A 496 -26.74 -2.79 -7.82
CA GLU A 496 -27.44 -3.96 -8.35
C GLU A 496 -26.41 -5.01 -8.82
N ARG A 497 -26.85 -6.28 -8.97
CA ARG A 497 -25.99 -7.44 -9.23
C ARG A 497 -25.74 -7.68 -10.71
#